data_AF-A0A7H4LJG9-F1
#
_entry.id   AF-A0A7H4LJG9-F1
#
_cell.length_a   1.000
_cell.length_b   1.000
_cell.length_c   1.000
_cell.angle_alpha   90.00
_cell.angle_beta   90.00
_cell.angle_gamma   90.00
#
_symmetry.space_group_name_H-M   'P 1'
#
loop_
_entity.id
_entity.type
_entity.pdbx_description
1 polymer ?
#
loop_
_entity_poly.entity_id
_entity_poly.type
_entity_poly.pdbx_seq_one_letter_code
_entity_poly.pdbx_strand_id
1 'polypeptide(L)' 'MSCLKDVPTLRGDNHTEWRKKVDLAFVLADLDWVVDEPQPVRPIEPVREATDDDAAWAKKRGGVMLLWRCHTS' A
#
# COMPACT_ATOMS: atom_id res chain seq x y z
N MET A 1 20.88 -6.83 -14.91
CA MET A 1 20.33 -7.82 -15.87
C MET A 1 18.81 -7.72 -15.80
N SER A 2 18.11 -7.30 -16.86
CA SER A 2 16.66 -7.09 -16.81
C SER A 2 15.94 -8.40 -17.16
N CYS A 3 15.81 -9.28 -16.17
CA CYS A 3 15.18 -10.62 -16.25
C CYS A 3 13.73 -10.60 -16.75
N LEU A 4 13.03 -9.47 -16.62
CA LEU A 4 11.66 -9.28 -17.12
C LEU A 4 11.57 -9.33 -18.65
N LYS A 5 12.65 -8.99 -19.37
CA LYS A 5 12.68 -9.03 -20.84
C LYS A 5 12.67 -10.46 -21.39
N ASP A 6 13.03 -11.45 -20.56
CA ASP A 6 13.14 -12.86 -20.94
C ASP A 6 11.85 -13.66 -20.70
N VAL A 7 10.85 -13.02 -20.07
CA VAL A 7 9.52 -13.57 -19.86
C VAL A 7 8.73 -13.51 -21.18
N PRO A 8 8.36 -14.66 -21.77
CA PRO A 8 7.59 -14.69 -23.01
C PRO A 8 6.17 -14.16 -22.77
N THR A 9 5.48 -13.74 -23.82
CA THR A 9 4.05 -13.42 -23.72
C THR A 9 3.25 -14.68 -23.39
N LEU A 10 2.34 -14.59 -22.43
CA LEU A 10 1.43 -15.69 -22.07
C LEU A 10 0.53 -16.06 -23.26
N ARG A 11 0.46 -17.35 -23.55
CA ARG A 11 -0.37 -17.96 -24.59
C ARG A 11 -0.97 -19.26 -24.06
N GLY A 12 -2.03 -19.75 -24.70
CA GLY A 12 -2.76 -20.93 -24.24
C GLY A 12 -1.90 -22.21 -24.20
N ASP A 13 -0.82 -22.27 -24.97
CA ASP A 13 0.08 -23.41 -25.10
C ASP A 13 1.35 -23.34 -24.23
N ASN A 14 1.61 -22.21 -23.56
CA ASN A 14 2.90 -21.98 -22.89
C ASN A 14 2.82 -21.69 -21.38
N HIS A 15 1.66 -21.89 -20.75
CA HIS A 15 1.39 -21.51 -19.37
C HIS A 15 2.44 -22.01 -18.35
N THR A 16 2.86 -23.27 -18.45
CA THR A 16 3.84 -23.87 -17.53
C THR A 16 5.20 -23.20 -17.61
N GLU A 17 5.68 -22.93 -18.83
CA GLU A 17 6.99 -22.30 -19.06
C GLU A 17 6.95 -20.79 -18.77
N TRP A 18 5.83 -20.15 -19.09
CA TRP A 18 5.57 -18.77 -18.70
C TRP A 18 5.66 -18.59 -17.18
N ARG A 19 4.96 -19.44 -16.42
CA ARG A 19 4.93 -19.36 -14.96
C ARG A 19 6.32 -19.51 -14.34
N LYS A 20 7.10 -20.50 -14.77
CA LYS A 20 8.48 -20.69 -14.30
C LYS A 20 9.37 -19.46 -14.53
N LYS A 21 9.25 -18.84 -15.71
CA LYS A 21 10.04 -17.66 -16.07
C LYS A 21 9.62 -16.42 -15.29
N VAL A 22 8.32 -16.25 -15.05
CA VAL A 22 7.80 -15.20 -14.19
C VAL A 22 8.32 -15.38 -12.76
N ASP A 23 8.17 -16.57 -12.19
CA ASP A 23 8.63 -16.87 -10.83
C ASP A 23 10.15 -16.62 -10.70
N LEU A 24 10.95 -17.04 -11.68
CA LEU A 24 12.38 -16.76 -11.73
C LEU A 24 12.68 -15.27 -11.87
N ALA A 25 11.94 -14.53 -12.69
CA ALA A 25 12.14 -13.09 -12.83
C ALA A 25 11.84 -12.35 -11.52
N PHE A 26 10.82 -12.77 -10.76
CA PHE A 26 10.53 -12.22 -9.42
C PHE A 26 11.64 -12.52 -8.42
N VAL A 27 12.17 -13.75 -8.39
CA VAL A 27 13.29 -14.12 -7.51
C VAL A 27 14.58 -13.36 -7.87
N LEU A 28 14.89 -13.25 -9.17
CA LEU A 28 16.11 -12.56 -9.63
C LEU A 28 16.03 -11.04 -9.55
N ALA A 29 14.82 -10.48 -9.47
CA ALA A 29 14.64 -9.05 -9.37
C ALA A 29 14.90 -8.52 -7.95
N ASP A 30 15.19 -9.39 -6.96
CA ASP A 30 15.23 -9.03 -5.54
C ASP A 30 14.13 -8.01 -5.24
N LEU A 31 12.90 -8.32 -5.67
CA LEU A 31 11.72 -7.49 -5.39
C LEU A 31 11.40 -7.67 -3.92
N ASP A 32 12.26 -7.08 -3.08
CA ASP A 32 11.97 -6.78 -1.70
C ASP A 32 10.85 -5.76 -1.76
N TRP A 33 9.61 -6.25 -1.69
CA TRP A 33 8.42 -5.40 -1.64
C TRP A 33 8.30 -4.75 -0.24
N VAL A 34 9.43 -4.41 0.35
CA VAL A 34 9.52 -3.36 1.35
C VAL A 34 8.99 -2.13 0.64
N VAL A 35 7.76 -1.80 0.98
CA VAL A 35 7.17 -0.51 0.66
C VAL A 35 8.18 0.50 1.22
N ASP A 36 8.96 1.14 0.33
CA ASP A 36 9.91 2.20 0.71
C ASP A 36 9.17 3.33 1.45
N GLU A 37 7.85 3.42 1.26
CA GLU A 37 7.01 4.28 2.06
C GLU A 37 6.87 3.74 3.49
N PRO A 38 7.27 4.52 4.50
CA PRO A 38 7.04 4.15 5.88
C PRO A 38 5.55 3.93 6.10
N GLN A 39 5.21 2.89 6.88
CA GLN A 39 3.83 2.65 7.27
C GLN A 39 3.21 3.95 7.82
N PRO A 40 2.01 4.35 7.34
CA PRO A 40 1.32 5.52 7.87
C PRO A 40 1.28 5.47 9.39
N VAL A 41 1.83 6.50 10.03
CA VAL A 41 1.71 6.66 11.47
C VAL A 41 0.23 6.86 11.78
N ARG A 42 -0.31 6.03 12.67
CA ARG A 42 -1.69 6.18 13.14
C ARG A 42 -1.85 7.61 13.70
N PRO A 43 -2.82 8.40 13.21
CA PRO A 43 -3.13 9.69 13.79
C PRO A 43 -3.43 9.53 15.29
N ILE A 44 -2.94 10.48 16.09
CA ILE A 44 -3.23 10.52 17.53
C ILE A 44 -4.74 10.67 17.70
N GLU A 45 -5.34 9.86 18.58
CA GLU A 45 -6.75 10.00 18.92
C GLU A 45 -7.02 11.39 19.49
N PRO A 46 -8.02 12.12 18.98
CA PRO A 46 -8.31 13.46 19.48
C PRO A 46 -8.79 13.36 20.92
N VAL A 47 -8.21 14.17 21.80
CA VAL A 47 -8.64 14.32 23.20
C VAL A 47 -9.48 15.58 23.30
N ARG A 48 -10.60 15.52 24.01
CA ARG A 48 -11.47 16.69 24.23
C ARG A 48 -10.85 17.56 25.30
N GLU A 49 -10.54 18.82 24.97
CA GLU A 49 -10.04 19.80 25.93
C GLU A 49 -11.20 20.45 26.69
N ALA A 50 -10.92 20.98 27.89
CA ALA A 50 -11.93 21.67 28.70
C ALA A 50 -12.49 22.93 28.01
N THR A 51 -11.75 23.49 27.05
CA THR A 51 -12.14 24.66 26.25
C THR A 51 -12.91 24.28 24.98
N ASP A 52 -13.04 22.99 24.65
CA ASP A 52 -13.76 22.55 23.46
C ASP A 52 -15.28 22.50 23.72
N ASP A 53 -16.01 23.39 23.04
CA ASP A 53 -17.44 23.26 22.87
C ASP A 53 -17.80 22.05 21.97
N ASP A 54 -19.09 21.67 21.95
CA ASP A 54 -19.53 20.47 21.23
C ASP A 54 -19.30 20.57 19.71
N ALA A 55 -19.33 21.78 19.14
CA ALA A 55 -19.10 22.01 17.72
C ALA A 55 -17.61 21.87 17.36
N ALA A 56 -16.73 22.41 18.20
CA ALA A 56 -15.29 22.27 18.10
C ALA A 56 -14.87 20.80 18.25
N TRP A 57 -15.47 20.08 19.21
CA TRP A 57 -15.23 18.65 19.41
C TRP A 57 -15.69 17.79 18.23
N ALA A 58 -16.87 18.06 17.67
CA ALA A 58 -17.38 17.34 16.50
C ALA A 58 -16.47 17.52 15.27
N LYS A 59 -15.93 18.72 15.06
CA LYS A 59 -14.98 19.01 13.96
C LYS A 59 -13.65 18.27 14.15
N LYS A 60 -13.09 18.24 15.38
CA LYS A 60 -11.86 17.49 15.69
C LYS A 60 -12.02 16.00 15.39
N ARG A 61 -13.15 15.39 15.79
CA ARG A 61 -13.43 13.97 15.50
C ARG A 61 -13.63 13.68 14.02
N GLY A 62 -14.38 14.54 13.31
CA GLY A 62 -14.64 14.37 11.88
C GLY A 62 -13.38 14.51 11.02
N GLY A 63 -12.49 15.45 11.36
CA GLY A 63 -11.23 15.67 10.65
C GLY A 63 -10.27 14.49 10.72
N VAL A 64 -10.15 13.85 11.89
CA VAL A 64 -9.33 12.64 12.06
C VAL A 64 -9.89 11.50 11.21
N MET A 65 -11.20 11.26 11.25
CA MET A 65 -11.82 10.16 10.47
C MET A 65 -11.63 10.30 8.95
N LEU A 66 -11.61 11.53 8.42
CA LEU A 66 -11.32 11.78 7.00
C LEU A 66 -9.85 11.52 6.64
N LEU A 67 -8.91 11.85 7.53
CA LEU A 67 -7.48 11.58 7.34
C LEU A 67 -7.21 10.06 7.22
N TRP A 68 -7.88 9.25 8.04
CA TRP A 68 -7.80 7.78 7.95
C TRP A 68 -8.28 7.25 6.60
N ARG A 69 -9.31 7.86 6.01
CA ARG A 69 -9.95 7.37 4.78
C ARG A 69 -9.12 7.69 3.53
N CYS A 70 -8.33 8.76 3.54
CA CYS A 70 -7.45 9.12 2.42
C CYS A 70 -6.15 8.30 2.35
N HIS A 71 -5.64 7.81 3.49
CA HIS A 71 -4.34 7.10 3.51
C HIS A 71 -4.45 5.59 3.21
N THR A 72 -5.66 5.04 3.17
CA THR A 72 -5.93 3.62 2.88
C THR A 72 -6.49 3.38 1.47
N SER A 73 -6.48 4.39 0.59
CA SER A 73 -7.09 4.33 -0.74
C SER A 73 -6.09 4.58 -1.86
#